data_AF-A0AA88I125-F1
#
_entry.id   AF-A0AA88I125-F1
#
_cell.length_a   1.000
_cell.length_b   1.000
_cell.length_c   1.000
_cell.angle_alpha   90.00
_cell.angle_beta   90.00
_cell.angle_gamma   90.00
#
_symmetry.space_group_name_H-M   'P 1'
#
loop_
_entity.id
_entity.type
_entity.pdbx_description
1 polymer ?
#
loop_
_entity_poly.entity_id
_entity_poly.type
_entity_poly.pdbx_seq_one_letter_code
_entity_poly.pdbx_strand_id
1 'polypeptide(L)'
;GSESSVISQSRFSPMDRTKERKQSEFFSLDKLLSSDLPDGDAKFEGNETSLVTEIEKLQTSLNFSEKKIQHLSSLLTESEKNEVRLNSLVEALKEEIRRVRRSQERQEHAENLEYLKNIIVKFVTLPRGEEKCRLIPVLQTILRLSPEEVQSITMSVK
;
A
#
# COMPACT_ATOMS: atom_id res chain seq x y z
N GLY A 1 -36.47 -12.25 22.46
CA GLY A 1 -35.37 -11.28 22.34
C GLY A 1 -34.14 -11.92 22.93
N SER A 2 -33.12 -12.19 22.11
CA SER A 2 -32.01 -11.24 21.84
C SER A 2 -30.96 -11.39 22.95
N GLU A 3 -29.67 -11.59 22.73
CA GLU A 3 -28.82 -11.46 21.55
C GLU A 3 -27.41 -11.99 21.95
N SER A 4 -26.71 -12.65 21.01
CA SER A 4 -25.22 -12.69 20.77
C SER A 4 -24.24 -12.92 21.93
N SER A 5 -23.15 -13.70 21.82
CA SER A 5 -22.18 -13.69 20.72
C SER A 5 -21.26 -14.91 20.82
N VAL A 6 -21.28 -15.75 19.78
CA VAL A 6 -20.33 -16.84 19.54
C VAL A 6 -19.21 -16.31 18.67
N ILE A 7 -18.00 -16.22 19.21
CA ILE A 7 -16.77 -15.93 18.45
C ILE A 7 -16.20 -17.27 18.00
N SER A 8 -16.49 -17.65 16.76
CA SER A 8 -15.80 -18.75 16.08
C SER A 8 -14.75 -18.17 15.13
N GLN A 9 -13.52 -18.63 15.32
CA GLN A 9 -12.33 -18.28 14.55
C GLN A 9 -12.56 -18.45 13.03
N SER A 10 -12.36 -17.36 12.28
CA SER A 10 -12.34 -17.38 10.82
C SER A 10 -11.03 -17.98 10.33
N ARG A 11 -11.13 -19.19 9.76
CA ARG A 11 -10.12 -19.78 8.88
C ARG A 11 -9.95 -18.89 7.65
N PHE A 12 -8.73 -18.44 7.41
CA PHE A 12 -8.34 -17.75 6.19
C PHE A 12 -8.35 -18.77 5.04
N SER A 13 -9.33 -18.69 4.15
CA SER A 13 -9.35 -19.43 2.88
C SER A 13 -8.80 -18.54 1.77
N PRO A 14 -8.02 -19.07 0.79
CA PRO A 14 -7.62 -18.31 -0.37
C PRO A 14 -8.85 -17.97 -1.22
N MET A 15 -9.02 -16.67 -1.51
CA MET A 15 -10.07 -16.16 -2.39
C MET A 15 -9.75 -16.52 -3.84
N ASP A 16 -10.51 -17.47 -4.38
CA ASP A 16 -10.66 -17.69 -5.81
C ASP A 16 -11.41 -16.48 -6.42
N ARG A 17 -10.67 -15.57 -7.06
CA ARG A 17 -11.22 -14.46 -7.84
C ARG A 17 -11.11 -14.77 -9.32
N THR A 18 -11.77 -15.84 -9.76
CA THR A 18 -12.20 -16.01 -11.14
C THR A 18 -13.44 -15.14 -11.38
N LYS A 19 -13.24 -13.83 -11.61
CA LYS A 19 -14.24 -12.96 -12.23
C LYS A 19 -13.59 -12.03 -13.24
N GLU A 20 -13.73 -12.44 -14.50
CA GLU A 20 -13.85 -11.64 -15.72
C GLU A 20 -13.61 -10.14 -15.53
N ARG A 21 -12.36 -9.72 -15.72
CA ARG A 21 -12.11 -8.40 -16.27
C ARG A 21 -12.04 -8.63 -17.77
N LYS A 22 -13.11 -8.29 -18.50
CA LYS A 22 -13.09 -8.09 -19.96
C LYS A 22 -12.02 -7.02 -20.21
N GLN A 23 -10.77 -7.46 -20.33
CA GLN A 23 -9.75 -6.71 -21.04
C GLN A 23 -10.32 -6.60 -22.44
N SER A 24 -10.62 -5.37 -22.83
CA SER A 24 -10.88 -5.00 -24.22
C SER A 24 -10.01 -5.84 -25.12
N GLU A 25 -10.62 -6.46 -26.13
CA GLU A 25 -9.93 -7.03 -27.28
C GLU A 25 -9.05 -5.94 -27.89
N PHE A 26 -7.87 -5.73 -27.32
CA PHE A 26 -6.81 -5.00 -27.96
C PHE A 26 -6.33 -5.95 -29.04
N PHE A 27 -6.96 -5.85 -30.20
CA PHE A 27 -6.39 -6.33 -31.43
C PHE A 27 -4.96 -5.81 -31.46
N SER A 28 -3.98 -6.73 -31.41
CA SER A 28 -2.59 -6.32 -31.46
C SER A 28 -2.42 -5.51 -32.73
N LEU A 29 -1.93 -4.27 -32.60
CA LEU A 29 -1.75 -3.37 -33.73
C LEU A 29 -0.92 -4.05 -34.83
N ASP A 30 -0.01 -4.95 -34.43
CA ASP A 30 0.76 -5.84 -35.30
C ASP A 30 -0.11 -6.64 -36.29
N LYS A 31 -1.32 -7.07 -35.88
CA LYS A 31 -2.22 -7.90 -36.68
C LYS A 31 -3.08 -7.11 -37.67
N LEU A 32 -3.29 -5.81 -37.43
CA LEU A 32 -3.95 -4.88 -38.35
C LEU A 32 -3.00 -4.33 -39.41
N LEU A 33 -1.72 -4.16 -39.06
CA LEU A 33 -0.69 -3.69 -40.00
C LEU A 33 -0.16 -4.80 -40.92
N SER A 34 -0.32 -6.06 -40.53
CA SER A 34 0.13 -7.20 -41.34
C SER A 34 -0.89 -7.66 -42.39
N SER A 35 -2.12 -7.11 -42.39
CA SER A 35 -3.23 -7.69 -43.17
C SER A 35 -3.46 -7.09 -44.56
N ASP A 36 -2.78 -6.02 -44.96
CA ASP A 36 -3.01 -5.40 -46.27
C ASP A 36 -1.83 -5.60 -47.20
N LEU A 37 -1.94 -6.54 -48.14
CA LEU A 37 -1.39 -6.50 -49.51
C LEU A 37 -1.97 -7.69 -50.33
N PRO A 38 -2.92 -7.48 -51.27
CA PRO A 38 -3.30 -8.50 -52.24
C PRO A 38 -2.31 -8.49 -53.42
N ASP A 39 -1.59 -9.59 -53.61
CA ASP A 39 -0.79 -9.87 -54.80
C ASP A 39 -1.71 -10.07 -56.02
N GLY A 40 -1.52 -9.25 -57.06
CA GLY A 40 -2.17 -9.37 -58.36
C GLY A 40 -1.12 -9.51 -59.47
N ASP A 41 -1.17 -10.63 -60.17
CA ASP A 41 -0.23 -11.10 -61.20
C ASP A 41 -0.07 -10.15 -62.41
N ALA A 42 1.17 -9.89 -62.87
CA ALA A 42 1.52 -9.68 -64.28
C ALA A 42 3.04 -9.82 -64.52
N LYS A 43 3.41 -10.52 -65.61
CA LYS A 43 4.78 -10.92 -65.97
C LYS A 43 5.56 -9.80 -66.72
N PHE A 44 6.91 -9.86 -66.57
CA PHE A 44 7.97 -9.48 -67.53
C PHE A 44 8.60 -8.06 -67.45
N GLU A 45 9.57 -7.89 -66.53
CA GLU A 45 10.87 -7.18 -66.67
C GLU A 45 11.60 -7.26 -65.30
N GLY A 46 12.28 -8.39 -65.04
CA GLY A 46 12.21 -9.01 -63.70
C GLY A 46 13.37 -8.85 -62.71
N ASN A 47 14.44 -8.09 -62.96
CA ASN A 47 15.55 -8.03 -62.00
C ASN A 47 15.77 -6.66 -61.35
N GLU A 48 15.77 -5.57 -62.12
CA GLU A 48 15.95 -4.22 -61.56
C GLU A 48 14.70 -3.76 -60.79
N THR A 49 13.51 -3.95 -61.37
CA THR A 49 12.21 -3.70 -60.74
C THR A 49 11.99 -4.58 -59.49
N SER A 50 12.54 -5.79 -59.48
CA SER A 50 12.45 -6.71 -58.33
C SER A 50 13.37 -6.28 -57.17
N LEU A 51 14.53 -5.68 -57.46
CA LEU A 51 15.43 -5.14 -56.44
C LEU A 51 14.91 -3.82 -55.88
N VAL A 52 14.33 -2.96 -56.72
CA VAL A 52 13.71 -1.69 -56.29
C VAL A 52 12.52 -1.96 -55.37
N THR A 53 11.65 -2.91 -55.72
CA THR A 53 10.51 -3.29 -54.86
C THR A 53 10.97 -3.92 -53.54
N GLU A 54 12.07 -4.68 -53.53
CA GLU A 54 12.64 -5.22 -52.28
C GLU A 54 13.27 -4.11 -51.42
N ILE A 55 13.95 -3.13 -52.03
CA ILE A 55 14.47 -1.95 -51.33
C ILE A 55 13.33 -1.14 -50.70
N GLU A 56 12.22 -0.94 -51.41
CA GLU A 56 11.03 -0.25 -50.87
C GLU A 56 10.41 -1.03 -49.70
N LYS A 57 10.36 -2.37 -49.77
CA LYS A 57 9.92 -3.23 -48.66
C LYS A 57 10.86 -3.13 -47.45
N LEU A 58 12.17 -3.15 -47.68
CA LEU A 58 13.15 -2.99 -46.61
C LEU A 58 13.08 -1.59 -45.98
N GLN A 59 12.88 -0.54 -46.78
CA GLN A 59 12.71 0.82 -46.30
C GLN A 59 11.42 0.99 -45.48
N THR A 60 10.31 0.40 -45.92
CA THR A 60 9.05 0.44 -45.16
C THR A 60 9.13 -0.37 -43.86
N SER A 61 9.77 -1.54 -43.88
CA SER A 61 10.07 -2.34 -42.69
C SER A 61 11.00 -1.62 -41.71
N LEU A 62 12.03 -0.91 -42.23
CA LEU A 62 12.93 -0.10 -41.43
C LEU A 62 12.18 1.06 -40.76
N ASN A 63 11.40 1.82 -41.54
CA ASN A 63 10.56 2.91 -41.01
C ASN A 63 9.54 2.40 -39.98
N PHE A 64 8.99 1.20 -40.17
CA PHE A 64 8.10 0.58 -39.22
C PHE A 64 8.82 0.21 -37.92
N SER A 65 10.00 -0.38 -38.02
CA SER A 65 10.86 -0.70 -36.87
C SER A 65 11.27 0.55 -36.10
N GLU A 66 11.64 1.63 -36.80
CA GLU A 66 11.99 2.91 -36.19
C GLU A 66 10.80 3.52 -35.42
N LYS A 67 9.60 3.52 -36.01
CA LYS A 67 8.37 3.97 -35.32
C LYS A 67 8.06 3.11 -34.09
N LYS A 68 8.28 1.79 -34.18
CA LYS A 68 8.11 0.87 -33.05
C LYS A 68 9.08 1.19 -31.92
N ILE A 69 10.35 1.44 -32.24
CA ILE A 69 11.37 1.84 -31.26
C ILE A 69 10.99 3.16 -30.60
N GLN A 70 10.55 4.17 -31.36
CA GLN A 70 10.10 5.45 -30.82
C GLN A 70 8.91 5.29 -29.87
N HIS A 71 7.92 4.47 -30.25
CA HIS A 71 6.76 4.21 -29.39
C HIS A 71 7.14 3.48 -28.10
N LEU A 72 7.95 2.43 -28.19
CA LEU A 72 8.44 1.69 -27.01
C LEU A 72 9.28 2.58 -26.09
N SER A 73 10.12 3.45 -26.66
CA SER A 73 10.88 4.42 -25.88
C SER A 73 9.96 5.40 -25.16
N SER A 74 8.89 5.88 -25.82
CA SER A 74 7.90 6.75 -25.19
C SER A 74 7.18 6.05 -24.03
N LEU A 75 6.80 4.78 -24.23
CA LEU A 75 6.17 3.97 -23.17
C LEU A 75 7.12 3.74 -21.99
N LEU A 76 8.40 3.52 -22.28
CA LEU A 76 9.41 3.34 -21.24
C LEU A 76 9.56 4.62 -20.40
N THR A 77 9.69 5.78 -21.05
CA THR A 77 9.76 7.07 -20.34
C THR A 77 8.51 7.35 -19.53
N GLU A 78 7.32 7.01 -20.05
CA GLU A 78 6.07 7.12 -19.29
C GLU A 78 6.06 6.19 -18.07
N SER A 79 6.54 4.95 -18.22
CA SER A 79 6.68 3.99 -17.13
C SER A 79 7.65 4.46 -16.06
N GLU A 80 8.83 4.97 -16.45
CA GLU A 80 9.83 5.55 -15.54
C GLU A 80 9.25 6.74 -14.77
N LYS A 81 8.52 7.64 -15.45
CA LYS A 81 7.85 8.77 -14.80
C LYS A 81 6.81 8.30 -13.77
N ASN A 82 6.05 7.26 -14.09
CA ASN A 82 5.06 6.69 -13.19
C ASN A 82 5.72 6.02 -11.98
N GLU A 83 6.86 5.37 -12.17
CA GLU A 83 7.65 4.75 -11.10
C GLU A 83 8.15 5.81 -10.10
N VAL A 84 8.73 6.91 -10.59
CA VAL A 84 9.15 8.05 -9.76
C VAL A 84 7.96 8.63 -8.98
N ARG A 85 6.81 8.82 -9.65
CA ARG A 85 5.60 9.32 -9.00
C ARG A 85 5.14 8.35 -7.90
N LEU A 86 5.11 7.05 -8.17
CA LEU A 86 4.69 6.05 -7.20
C LEU A 86 5.61 6.03 -5.98
N ASN A 87 6.93 6.07 -6.19
CA ASN A 87 7.90 6.17 -5.11
C ASN A 87 7.70 7.42 -4.25
N SER A 88 7.42 8.57 -4.88
CA SER A 88 7.15 9.81 -4.13
C SER A 88 5.90 9.69 -3.24
N LEU A 89 4.85 9.04 -3.73
CA LEU A 89 3.62 8.79 -2.95
C LEU A 89 3.88 7.81 -1.81
N VAL A 90 4.66 6.76 -2.06
CA VAL A 90 5.07 5.80 -1.03
C VAL A 90 5.81 6.49 0.10
N GLU A 91 6.78 7.36 -0.22
CA GLU A 91 7.51 8.10 0.81
C GLU A 91 6.63 9.09 1.56
N ALA A 92 5.74 9.80 0.88
CA ALA A 92 4.75 10.68 1.53
C ALA A 92 3.83 9.91 2.49
N LEU A 93 3.33 8.75 2.07
CA LEU A 93 2.48 7.90 2.91
C LEU A 93 3.24 7.32 4.10
N LYS A 94 4.49 6.89 3.92
CA LYS A 94 5.34 6.44 5.03
C LYS A 94 5.52 7.56 6.05
N GLU A 95 5.75 8.79 5.62
CA GLU A 95 5.89 9.92 6.53
C GLU A 95 4.57 10.24 7.25
N GLU A 96 3.44 10.13 6.56
CA GLU A 96 2.12 10.28 7.18
C GLU A 96 1.89 9.24 8.29
N ILE A 97 2.24 7.98 8.04
CA ILE A 97 2.16 6.91 9.05
C ILE A 97 3.04 7.25 10.27
N ARG A 98 4.28 7.69 10.04
CA ARG A 98 5.19 8.10 11.13
C ARG A 98 4.61 9.28 11.92
N ARG A 99 4.00 10.25 11.24
CA ARG A 99 3.36 11.41 11.86
C ARG A 99 2.18 11.01 12.73
N VAL A 100 1.27 10.20 12.20
CA VAL A 100 0.10 9.69 12.92
C VAL A 100 0.54 8.90 14.14
N ARG A 101 1.52 8.00 13.99
CA ARG A 101 2.04 7.21 15.11
C ARG A 101 2.60 8.08 16.23
N ARG A 102 3.43 9.08 15.91
CA ARG A 102 3.94 10.04 16.91
C ARG A 102 2.81 10.83 17.57
N SER A 103 1.77 11.17 16.83
CA SER A 103 0.59 11.85 17.38
C SER A 103 -0.20 10.95 18.32
N GLN A 104 -0.36 9.68 17.96
CA GLN A 104 -1.04 8.69 18.77
C GLN A 104 -0.27 8.37 20.04
N GLU A 105 1.05 8.21 19.98
CA GLU A 105 1.88 8.02 21.17
C GLU A 105 1.75 9.23 22.12
N ARG A 106 1.79 10.47 21.60
CA ARG A 106 1.53 11.66 22.42
C ARG A 106 0.12 11.70 23.00
N GLN A 107 -0.88 11.29 22.24
CA GLN A 107 -2.28 11.24 22.68
C GLN A 107 -2.48 10.17 23.75
N GLU A 108 -1.91 8.98 23.58
CA GLU A 108 -1.92 7.91 24.58
C GLU A 108 -1.23 8.37 25.86
N HIS A 109 -0.08 9.04 25.76
CA HIS A 109 0.58 9.62 26.93
C HIS A 109 -0.29 10.71 27.59
N ALA A 110 -0.98 11.55 26.81
CA ALA A 110 -1.88 12.57 27.34
C ALA A 110 -3.13 11.97 28.02
N GLU A 111 -3.74 10.95 27.43
CA GLU A 111 -4.87 10.19 27.99
C GLU A 111 -4.45 9.44 29.25
N ASN A 112 -3.28 8.81 29.24
CA ASN A 112 -2.70 8.16 30.42
C ASN A 112 -2.41 9.17 31.54
N LEU A 113 -1.99 10.41 31.21
CA LEU A 113 -1.81 11.48 32.20
C LEU A 113 -3.15 11.98 32.77
N GLU A 114 -4.19 12.08 31.95
CA GLU A 114 -5.52 12.41 32.45
C GLU A 114 -6.10 11.30 33.35
N TYR A 115 -5.91 10.04 32.95
CA TYR A 115 -6.26 8.91 33.79
C TYR A 115 -5.48 8.95 35.11
N LEU A 116 -4.16 9.17 35.05
CA LEU A 116 -3.30 9.34 36.21
C LEU A 116 -3.79 10.47 37.12
N LYS A 117 -4.12 11.64 36.57
CA LYS A 117 -4.72 12.77 37.31
C LYS A 117 -5.94 12.30 38.08
N ASN A 118 -6.88 11.59 37.44
CA ASN A 118 -8.09 11.11 38.10
C ASN A 118 -7.78 10.10 39.21
N ILE A 119 -6.81 9.20 38.99
CA ILE A 119 -6.35 8.24 39.99
C ILE A 119 -5.67 8.95 41.18
N ILE A 120 -4.82 9.94 40.94
CA ILE A 120 -4.16 10.74 41.99
C ILE A 120 -5.19 11.53 42.79
N VAL A 121 -6.13 12.21 42.12
CA VAL A 121 -7.21 12.97 42.80
C VAL A 121 -8.03 12.05 43.69
N LYS A 122 -8.40 10.86 43.21
CA LYS A 122 -9.04 9.83 44.04
C LYS A 122 -8.15 9.41 45.21
N PHE A 123 -6.89 9.06 44.94
CA PHE A 123 -5.95 8.56 45.95
C PHE A 123 -5.72 9.54 47.10
N VAL A 124 -5.67 10.85 46.82
CA VAL A 124 -5.50 11.89 47.85
C VAL A 124 -6.80 12.14 48.61
N THR A 125 -7.95 12.12 47.94
CA THR A 125 -9.26 12.46 48.54
C THR A 125 -9.86 11.31 49.37
N LEU A 126 -9.54 10.06 49.05
CA LEU A 126 -10.01 8.89 49.78
C LEU A 126 -9.42 8.84 51.21
N PRO A 127 -10.17 8.33 52.21
CA PRO A 127 -9.63 8.03 53.54
C PRO A 127 -8.66 6.82 53.49
N ARG A 128 -7.84 6.63 54.53
CA ARG A 128 -6.98 5.43 54.65
C ARG A 128 -7.86 4.18 54.72
N GLY A 129 -7.53 3.13 53.96
CA GLY A 129 -8.31 1.90 53.88
C GLY A 129 -8.09 1.09 52.60
N GLU A 130 -8.88 0.03 52.44
CA GLU A 130 -8.76 -0.94 51.34
C GLU A 130 -8.86 -0.30 49.94
N GLU A 131 -9.63 0.79 49.81
CA GLU A 131 -9.83 1.47 48.54
C GLU A 131 -8.54 2.12 48.01
N LYS A 132 -7.68 2.64 48.90
CA LYS A 132 -6.35 3.12 48.51
C LYS A 132 -5.43 1.99 48.12
N CYS A 133 -5.50 0.83 48.82
CA CYS A 133 -4.72 -0.36 48.46
C CYS A 133 -5.05 -0.88 47.06
N ARG A 134 -6.33 -0.79 46.64
CA ARG A 134 -6.76 -1.17 45.27
C ARG A 134 -6.22 -0.25 44.18
N LEU A 135 -5.88 1.00 44.51
CA LEU A 135 -5.31 1.97 43.57
C LEU A 135 -3.79 1.81 43.40
N ILE A 136 -3.10 1.10 44.30
CA ILE A 136 -1.64 0.90 44.25
C ILE A 136 -1.20 0.12 43.00
N PRO A 137 -1.81 -1.02 42.62
CA PRO A 137 -1.45 -1.73 41.39
C PRO A 137 -1.65 -0.90 40.12
N VAL A 138 -2.69 -0.04 40.13
CA VAL A 138 -3.00 0.87 39.03
C VAL A 138 -1.91 1.95 38.91
N LEU A 139 -1.55 2.58 40.02
CA LEU A 139 -0.43 3.54 40.07
C LEU A 139 0.90 2.90 39.68
N GLN A 140 1.18 1.68 40.14
CA GLN A 140 2.37 0.91 39.75
C GLN A 140 2.42 0.69 38.23
N THR A 141 1.29 0.38 37.61
CA THR A 141 1.23 0.13 36.16
C THR A 141 1.40 1.42 35.34
N ILE A 142 0.75 2.51 35.75
CA ILE A 142 0.80 3.79 35.01
C ILE A 142 2.16 4.48 35.17
N LEU A 143 2.70 4.51 36.39
CA LEU A 143 3.95 5.21 36.72
C LEU A 143 5.19 4.32 36.62
N ARG A 144 5.02 3.02 36.38
CA ARG A 144 6.09 2.01 36.39
C ARG A 144 6.96 2.09 37.65
N LEU A 145 6.29 2.15 38.80
CA LEU A 145 6.94 2.23 40.11
C LEU A 145 7.80 0.99 40.34
N SER A 146 8.97 1.21 40.92
CA SER A 146 9.84 0.16 41.44
C SER A 146 9.18 -0.56 42.63
N PRO A 147 9.55 -1.82 42.91
CA PRO A 147 9.01 -2.56 44.05
C PRO A 147 9.25 -1.88 45.40
N GLU A 148 10.35 -1.12 45.55
CA GLU A 148 10.64 -0.33 46.76
C GLU A 148 9.64 0.82 46.96
N GLU A 149 9.34 1.57 45.89
CA GLU A 149 8.37 2.66 45.92
C GLU A 149 6.95 2.17 46.24
N VAL A 150 6.55 1.02 45.66
CA VAL A 150 5.26 0.38 45.94
C VAL A 150 5.15 -0.02 47.41
N GLN A 151 6.22 -0.54 48.00
CA GLN A 151 6.26 -0.97 49.39
C GLN A 151 6.14 0.22 50.35
N SER A 152 6.81 1.34 50.05
CA SER A 152 6.71 2.60 50.81
C SER A 152 5.28 3.16 50.82
N ILE A 153 4.62 3.18 49.66
CA ILE A 153 3.23 3.64 49.54
C ILE A 153 2.29 2.71 50.32
N THR A 154 2.48 1.39 50.21
CA THR A 154 1.65 0.40 50.92
C THR A 154 1.76 0.55 52.44
N MET A 155 2.96 0.79 52.97
CA MET A 155 3.20 1.06 54.39
C MET A 155 2.50 2.34 54.87
N SER A 156 2.42 3.35 54.01
CA SER A 156 1.82 4.66 54.34
C SER A 156 0.28 4.67 54.27
N VAL A 157 -0.30 3.68 53.60
CA VAL A 157 -1.75 3.53 53.39
C VAL A 157 -2.41 2.62 54.44
N LYS A 158 -1.64 1.68 55.03
CA LYS A 158 -2.03 0.92 56.22
C LYS A 158 -2.14 1.84 57.45
#